data_AF-W4L986-F1
#
_entry.id   AF-W4L986-F1
#
_cell.length_a   1.000
_cell.length_b   1.000
_cell.length_c   1.000
_cell.angle_alpha   90.00
_cell.angle_beta   90.00
_cell.angle_gamma   90.00
#
_symmetry.space_group_name_H-M   'P 1'
#
loop_
_entity.id
_entity.type
_entity.pdbx_description
1 polymer ?
#
loop_
_entity_poly.entity_id
_entity_poly.type
_entity_poly.pdbx_seq_one_letter_code
_entity_poly.pdbx_strand_id
1 'polypeptide(L)'
;PHTHYDAQVAWDPLLTSSPWHGVTTVVMGNCGVGVAPVKPETRDILLHDLVNVEAIPYEVMQAGIDWQWESYGEYMDVLDRRGMGINVAGLVAFTPLRHYVMGEASFERTATEDEIANMQALLREAMAHGAFGFTTTTIRNHIGHEGRPLACRNASWEELAGLCHALRDVGRGSIEISLNSGGTRVINDEEMALLQMLSDESTRPITWLALFARPGEPHFHEQTIEKMGDLIYKAIPQVTPKPLITQGDLKNPFMFGPYQSWEKVFNRPVDEQMAFYRDPEFREAFLQDMKRTP
;
A
#
# COMPACT_ATOMS: atom_id res chain seq x y z
N PRO A 1 -12.25 3.90 6.20
CA PRO A 1 -11.03 4.70 5.97
C PRO A 1 -9.91 3.94 5.24
N HIS A 2 -10.00 2.62 5.14
CA HIS A 2 -8.99 1.81 4.48
C HIS A 2 -9.65 0.66 3.73
N THR A 3 -9.57 0.72 2.42
CA THR A 3 -10.12 -0.28 1.50
C THR A 3 -9.20 -0.41 0.31
N HIS A 4 -9.26 -1.58 -0.33
CA HIS A 4 -8.56 -1.89 -1.58
C HIS A 4 -9.57 -2.20 -2.68
N TYR A 5 -10.60 -1.36 -2.79
CA TYR A 5 -11.61 -1.45 -3.83
C TYR A 5 -11.17 -0.81 -5.15
N ASP A 6 -9.92 -0.38 -5.25
CA ASP A 6 -9.29 0.23 -6.43
C ASP A 6 -9.55 -0.54 -7.73
N ALA A 7 -9.44 -1.87 -7.67
CA ALA A 7 -9.84 -2.74 -8.77
C ALA A 7 -11.36 -2.98 -8.80
N GLN A 8 -11.96 -3.27 -7.64
CA GLN A 8 -13.37 -3.70 -7.53
C GLN A 8 -14.38 -2.68 -8.09
N VAL A 9 -14.13 -1.38 -7.93
CA VAL A 9 -14.97 -0.32 -8.52
C VAL A 9 -15.11 -0.46 -10.04
N ALA A 10 -14.20 -1.19 -10.70
CA ALA A 10 -14.25 -1.40 -12.12
C ALA A 10 -15.40 -2.33 -12.57
N TRP A 11 -15.86 -3.25 -11.72
CA TRP A 11 -16.94 -4.20 -12.05
C TRP A 11 -18.12 -4.17 -11.08
N ASP A 12 -17.95 -3.61 -9.88
CA ASP A 12 -19.01 -3.43 -8.87
C ASP A 12 -19.14 -1.96 -8.47
N PRO A 13 -19.86 -1.12 -9.25
CA PRO A 13 -20.02 0.30 -8.96
C PRO A 13 -20.83 0.56 -7.67
N LEU A 14 -21.56 -0.44 -7.17
CA LEU A 14 -22.32 -0.32 -5.93
C LEU A 14 -21.47 -0.58 -4.69
N LEU A 15 -20.28 -1.17 -4.84
CA LEU A 15 -19.39 -1.59 -3.76
C LEU A 15 -20.15 -2.39 -2.70
N THR A 16 -21.01 -3.31 -3.13
CA THR A 16 -22.11 -3.92 -2.33
C THR A 16 -21.68 -4.50 -0.99
N SER A 17 -20.44 -4.97 -0.86
CA SER A 17 -19.83 -5.41 0.40
C SER A 17 -19.82 -4.33 1.51
N SER A 18 -19.74 -3.06 1.16
CA SER A 18 -19.70 -1.92 2.09
C SER A 18 -21.09 -1.46 2.56
N PRO A 19 -22.05 -1.10 1.69
CA PRO A 19 -23.38 -0.65 2.09
C PRO A 19 -24.16 -1.66 2.92
N TRP A 20 -23.98 -2.97 2.69
CA TRP A 20 -24.60 -4.01 3.52
C TRP A 20 -24.16 -3.97 4.99
N HIS A 21 -23.03 -3.34 5.28
CA HIS A 21 -22.51 -3.11 6.63
C HIS A 21 -22.69 -1.66 7.10
N GLY A 22 -23.51 -0.85 6.40
CA GLY A 22 -23.79 0.53 6.74
C GLY A 22 -22.68 1.52 6.36
N VAL A 23 -21.67 1.09 5.59
CA VAL A 23 -20.60 1.97 5.09
C VAL A 23 -21.14 2.81 3.94
N THR A 24 -21.06 4.13 4.06
CA THR A 24 -21.52 5.11 3.05
C THR A 24 -20.40 5.84 2.34
N THR A 25 -19.16 5.66 2.79
CA THR A 25 -17.96 6.26 2.20
C THR A 25 -16.78 5.31 2.33
N VAL A 26 -16.08 5.09 1.23
CA VAL A 26 -14.82 4.34 1.21
C VAL A 26 -13.65 5.24 0.87
N VAL A 27 -12.46 4.86 1.34
CA VAL A 27 -11.19 5.51 0.99
C VAL A 27 -10.31 4.44 0.36
N MET A 28 -9.87 4.67 -0.87
CA MET A 28 -9.12 3.71 -1.69
C MET A 28 -7.68 4.19 -1.94
N GLY A 29 -6.85 3.32 -2.52
CA GLY A 29 -5.47 3.62 -2.86
C GLY A 29 -4.54 3.60 -1.66
N ASN A 30 -4.84 2.76 -0.66
CA ASN A 30 -4.05 2.66 0.57
C ASN A 30 -2.79 1.77 0.40
N CYS A 31 -1.96 1.69 1.44
CA CYS A 31 -0.78 0.81 1.51
C CYS A 31 0.28 1.06 0.44
N GLY A 32 0.21 2.20 -0.26
CA GLY A 32 1.06 2.49 -1.41
C GLY A 32 0.74 1.65 -2.65
N VAL A 33 -0.40 0.96 -2.73
CA VAL A 33 -0.85 0.17 -3.89
C VAL A 33 -2.19 0.67 -4.43
N GLY A 34 -2.43 0.48 -5.73
CA GLY A 34 -3.65 0.91 -6.40
C GLY A 34 -3.58 0.69 -7.91
N VAL A 35 -4.59 1.16 -8.66
CA VAL A 35 -4.69 0.96 -10.12
C VAL A 35 -4.41 2.21 -10.95
N ALA A 36 -3.99 3.32 -10.34
CA ALA A 36 -3.73 4.58 -11.03
C ALA A 36 -2.66 5.43 -10.30
N PRO A 37 -1.87 6.25 -11.03
CA PRO A 37 -1.77 6.29 -12.49
C PRO A 37 -1.06 5.03 -13.05
N VAL A 38 -1.23 4.75 -14.33
CA VAL A 38 -0.68 3.54 -14.97
C VAL A 38 -0.48 3.73 -16.46
N LYS A 39 0.65 3.28 -17.01
CA LYS A 39 0.85 3.23 -18.46
C LYS A 39 0.44 1.87 -19.01
N PRO A 40 0.03 1.74 -20.28
CA PRO A 40 -0.35 0.46 -20.86
C PRO A 40 0.65 -0.66 -20.61
N GLU A 41 1.95 -0.36 -20.69
CA GLU A 41 3.05 -1.30 -20.48
C GLU A 41 3.26 -1.74 -19.02
N THR A 42 2.77 -1.00 -18.02
CA THR A 42 2.93 -1.33 -16.59
C THR A 42 1.67 -1.87 -15.93
N ARG A 43 0.57 -2.04 -16.69
CA ARG A 43 -0.71 -2.57 -16.16
C ARG A 43 -0.54 -3.95 -15.52
N ASP A 44 0.18 -4.85 -16.17
CA ASP A 44 0.37 -6.22 -15.67
C ASP A 44 1.11 -6.27 -14.33
N ILE A 45 2.20 -5.52 -14.24
CA ILE A 45 2.98 -5.34 -13.00
C ILE A 45 2.08 -4.83 -11.88
N LEU A 46 1.27 -3.81 -12.16
CA LEU A 46 0.38 -3.18 -11.19
C LEU A 46 -0.73 -4.12 -10.70
N LEU A 47 -1.27 -4.97 -11.58
CA LEU A 47 -2.22 -6.01 -11.17
C LEU A 47 -1.57 -7.04 -10.24
N HIS A 48 -0.35 -7.47 -10.54
CA HIS A 48 0.38 -8.41 -9.69
C HIS A 48 0.77 -7.83 -8.32
N ASP A 49 1.00 -6.52 -8.22
CA ASP A 49 1.18 -5.85 -6.94
C ASP A 49 -0.06 -6.04 -6.05
N LEU A 50 -1.27 -5.89 -6.61
CA LEU A 50 -2.54 -6.12 -5.90
C LEU A 50 -2.82 -7.60 -5.61
N VAL A 51 -2.42 -8.54 -6.49
CA VAL A 51 -2.54 -9.99 -6.23
C VAL A 51 -1.80 -10.37 -4.95
N ASN A 52 -0.58 -9.88 -4.79
CA ASN A 52 0.26 -10.29 -3.67
C ASN A 52 -0.14 -9.59 -2.37
N VAL A 53 -0.44 -8.29 -2.42
CA VAL A 53 -0.73 -7.51 -1.22
C VAL A 53 -2.17 -7.74 -0.73
N GLU A 54 -3.13 -7.82 -1.64
CA GLU A 54 -4.57 -7.84 -1.32
C GLU A 54 -5.26 -9.16 -1.68
N ALA A 55 -4.52 -10.15 -2.20
CA ALA A 55 -5.04 -11.45 -2.60
C ALA A 55 -6.22 -11.36 -3.61
N ILE A 56 -6.30 -10.28 -4.39
CA ILE A 56 -7.30 -10.14 -5.45
C ILE A 56 -6.84 -11.01 -6.63
N PRO A 57 -7.66 -11.96 -7.13
CA PRO A 57 -7.24 -12.84 -8.22
C PRO A 57 -6.92 -12.06 -9.49
N TYR A 58 -5.80 -12.38 -10.14
CA TYR A 58 -5.34 -11.71 -11.35
C TYR A 58 -6.40 -11.77 -12.47
N GLU A 59 -6.99 -12.94 -12.70
CA GLU A 59 -7.96 -13.16 -13.77
C GLU A 59 -9.24 -12.35 -13.55
N VAL A 60 -9.62 -12.12 -12.29
CA VAL A 60 -10.76 -11.28 -11.93
C VAL A 60 -10.47 -9.82 -12.27
N MET A 61 -9.28 -9.33 -11.92
CA MET A 61 -8.89 -7.95 -12.25
C MET A 61 -8.72 -7.77 -13.77
N GLN A 62 -8.09 -8.72 -14.45
CA GLN A 62 -7.91 -8.68 -15.91
C GLN A 62 -9.24 -8.67 -16.66
N ALA A 63 -10.24 -9.43 -16.18
CA ALA A 63 -11.57 -9.47 -16.78
C ALA A 63 -12.44 -8.26 -16.39
N GLY A 64 -12.29 -7.77 -15.16
CA GLY A 64 -13.15 -6.73 -14.57
C GLY A 64 -12.69 -5.31 -14.85
N ILE A 65 -11.39 -5.08 -15.08
CA ILE A 65 -10.85 -3.75 -15.36
C ILE A 65 -10.88 -3.48 -16.87
N ASP A 66 -11.82 -2.63 -17.26
CA ASP A 66 -11.78 -1.93 -18.54
C ASP A 66 -10.95 -0.65 -18.38
N TRP A 67 -9.70 -0.70 -18.82
CA TRP A 67 -8.73 0.39 -18.71
C TRP A 67 -9.13 1.58 -19.58
N GLN A 68 -9.74 2.57 -18.95
CA GLN A 68 -10.19 3.82 -19.56
C GLN A 68 -9.43 5.03 -19.00
N TRP A 69 -8.25 4.78 -18.41
CA TRP A 69 -7.38 5.78 -17.79
C TRP A 69 -5.91 5.39 -17.92
N GLU A 70 -5.08 6.41 -17.90
CA GLU A 70 -3.64 6.34 -17.67
C GLU A 70 -3.22 7.33 -16.56
N SER A 71 -3.84 8.52 -16.52
CA SER A 71 -3.65 9.48 -15.44
C SER A 71 -4.58 9.22 -14.26
N TYR A 72 -4.23 9.76 -13.09
CA TYR A 72 -5.11 9.69 -11.92
C TYR A 72 -6.40 10.51 -12.11
N GLY A 73 -6.33 11.63 -12.85
CA GLY A 73 -7.51 12.43 -13.17
C GLY A 73 -8.51 11.65 -14.04
N GLU A 74 -8.01 10.94 -15.05
CA GLU A 74 -8.86 10.08 -15.89
C GLU A 74 -9.50 8.95 -15.08
N TYR A 75 -8.77 8.36 -14.12
CA TYR A 75 -9.34 7.37 -13.21
C TYR A 75 -10.50 7.95 -12.40
N MET A 76 -10.34 9.14 -11.81
CA MET A 76 -11.42 9.83 -11.10
C MET A 76 -12.61 10.16 -12.01
N ASP A 77 -12.35 10.62 -13.24
CA ASP A 77 -13.42 10.90 -14.22
C ASP A 77 -14.17 9.63 -14.64
N VAL A 78 -13.50 8.48 -14.73
CA VAL A 78 -14.12 7.19 -14.99
C VAL A 78 -15.06 6.80 -13.83
N LEU A 79 -14.63 6.99 -12.58
CA LEU A 79 -15.48 6.71 -11.41
C LEU A 79 -16.71 7.60 -11.38
N ASP A 80 -16.56 8.89 -11.68
CA ASP A 80 -17.68 9.84 -11.73
C ASP A 80 -18.69 9.47 -12.82
N ARG A 81 -18.21 9.20 -14.05
CA ARG A 81 -19.08 8.79 -15.17
C ARG A 81 -19.83 7.48 -14.92
N ARG A 82 -19.22 6.53 -14.20
CA ARG A 82 -19.84 5.23 -13.91
C ARG A 82 -20.93 5.33 -12.85
N GLY A 83 -20.89 6.35 -11.99
CA GLY A 83 -21.84 6.55 -10.90
C GLY A 83 -21.65 5.52 -9.79
N MET A 84 -20.98 5.92 -8.71
CA MET A 84 -20.74 5.06 -7.55
C MET A 84 -21.94 5.02 -6.62
N GLY A 85 -22.26 3.84 -6.08
CA GLY A 85 -23.38 3.64 -5.15
C GLY A 85 -23.17 4.25 -3.76
N ILE A 86 -21.91 4.54 -3.40
CA ILE A 86 -21.49 5.23 -2.19
C ILE A 86 -20.41 6.25 -2.49
N ASN A 87 -20.08 7.11 -1.54
CA ASN A 87 -19.00 8.08 -1.72
C ASN A 87 -17.64 7.37 -1.82
N VAL A 88 -16.81 7.82 -2.74
CA VAL A 88 -15.47 7.28 -2.96
C VAL A 88 -14.45 8.41 -2.84
N ALA A 89 -13.47 8.23 -1.96
CA ALA A 89 -12.31 9.11 -1.84
C ALA A 89 -11.06 8.33 -2.24
N GLY A 90 -10.39 8.73 -3.32
CA GLY A 90 -9.17 8.07 -3.77
C GLY A 90 -7.92 8.80 -3.26
N LEU A 91 -6.95 8.03 -2.75
CA LEU A 91 -5.59 8.50 -2.50
C LEU A 91 -4.66 8.02 -3.63
N VAL A 92 -3.67 8.83 -3.99
CA VAL A 92 -2.68 8.44 -4.99
C VAL A 92 -1.66 7.50 -4.37
N ALA A 93 -1.66 6.23 -4.78
CA ALA A 93 -0.69 5.26 -4.30
C ALA A 93 0.70 5.51 -4.88
N PHE A 94 1.74 5.47 -4.03
CA PHE A 94 3.10 5.82 -4.44
C PHE A 94 3.77 4.77 -5.32
N THR A 95 3.44 3.47 -5.19
CA THR A 95 3.98 2.43 -6.10
C THR A 95 3.57 2.68 -7.56
N PRO A 96 2.27 2.90 -7.90
CA PRO A 96 1.88 3.31 -9.24
C PRO A 96 2.61 4.56 -9.76
N LEU A 97 2.79 5.60 -8.93
CA LEU A 97 3.54 6.80 -9.33
C LEU A 97 4.99 6.49 -9.73
N ARG A 98 5.68 5.66 -8.94
CA ARG A 98 7.04 5.24 -9.25
C ARG A 98 7.10 4.42 -10.53
N HIS A 99 6.21 3.46 -10.72
CA HIS A 99 6.13 2.69 -11.97
C HIS A 99 5.86 3.59 -13.18
N TYR A 100 4.96 4.57 -13.03
CA TYR A 100 4.59 5.48 -14.10
C TYR A 100 5.78 6.34 -14.56
N VAL A 101 6.58 6.85 -13.62
CA VAL A 101 7.72 7.74 -13.92
C VAL A 101 8.99 6.96 -14.27
N MET A 102 9.30 5.91 -13.51
CA MET A 102 10.60 5.21 -13.57
C MET A 102 10.56 3.91 -14.38
N GLY A 103 9.37 3.37 -14.70
CA GLY A 103 9.25 2.04 -15.30
C GLY A 103 9.83 0.96 -14.38
N GLU A 104 10.52 -0.03 -14.96
CA GLU A 104 11.14 -1.13 -14.20
C GLU A 104 12.21 -0.67 -13.20
N ALA A 105 12.85 0.48 -13.44
CA ALA A 105 13.86 1.01 -12.51
C ALA A 105 13.29 1.34 -11.12
N SER A 106 11.95 1.45 -11.00
CA SER A 106 11.25 1.64 -9.73
C SER A 106 11.53 0.53 -8.70
N PHE A 107 11.87 -0.68 -9.17
CA PHE A 107 12.17 -1.84 -8.34
C PHE A 107 13.60 -1.90 -7.82
N GLU A 108 14.51 -1.16 -8.45
CA GLU A 108 15.96 -1.40 -8.29
C GLU A 108 16.70 -0.25 -7.63
N ARG A 109 16.19 0.98 -7.80
CA ARG A 109 16.88 2.18 -7.33
C ARG A 109 15.93 3.25 -6.81
N THR A 110 16.51 4.23 -6.15
CA THR A 110 15.84 5.49 -5.81
C THR A 110 15.65 6.35 -7.06
N ALA A 111 14.68 7.27 -7.01
CA ALA A 111 14.42 8.21 -8.10
C ALA A 111 15.51 9.29 -8.21
N THR A 112 15.73 9.81 -9.42
CA THR A 112 16.55 11.00 -9.66
C THR A 112 15.77 12.28 -9.33
N GLU A 113 16.45 13.42 -9.26
CA GLU A 113 15.80 14.72 -9.02
C GLU A 113 14.69 15.03 -10.04
N ASP A 114 14.93 14.76 -11.33
CA ASP A 114 13.94 14.94 -12.40
C ASP A 114 12.74 13.99 -12.25
N GLU A 115 12.97 12.75 -11.83
CA GLU A 115 11.91 11.78 -11.58
C GLU A 115 11.06 12.19 -10.36
N ILE A 116 11.70 12.70 -9.30
CA ILE A 116 11.00 13.26 -8.14
C ILE A 116 10.15 14.46 -8.57
N ALA A 117 10.69 15.38 -9.37
CA ALA A 117 9.95 16.52 -9.89
C ALA A 117 8.74 16.10 -10.74
N ASN A 118 8.87 15.04 -11.53
CA ASN A 118 7.77 14.47 -12.31
C ASN A 118 6.69 13.86 -11.41
N MET A 119 7.06 13.08 -10.39
CA MET A 119 6.10 12.53 -9.42
C MET A 119 5.37 13.62 -8.63
N GLN A 120 6.09 14.69 -8.28
CA GLN A 120 5.54 15.89 -7.66
C GLN A 120 4.50 16.59 -8.55
N ALA A 121 4.76 16.70 -9.85
CA ALA A 121 3.83 17.29 -10.81
C ALA A 121 2.56 16.44 -10.96
N LEU A 122 2.72 15.12 -11.11
CA LEU A 122 1.61 14.17 -11.20
C LEU A 122 0.74 14.17 -9.94
N LEU A 123 1.34 14.24 -8.75
CA LEU A 123 0.57 14.36 -7.52
C LEU A 123 -0.20 15.68 -7.45
N ARG A 124 0.39 16.82 -7.86
CA ARG A 124 -0.33 18.10 -7.92
C ARG A 124 -1.52 18.05 -8.87
N GLU A 125 -1.35 17.42 -10.03
CA GLU A 125 -2.42 17.20 -11.00
C GLU A 125 -3.53 16.33 -10.39
N ALA A 126 -3.19 15.17 -9.82
CA ALA A 126 -4.16 14.29 -9.16
C ALA A 126 -4.94 15.01 -8.04
N MET A 127 -4.26 15.83 -7.24
CA MET A 127 -4.88 16.66 -6.21
C MET A 127 -5.80 17.74 -6.79
N ALA A 128 -5.49 18.30 -7.97
CA ALA A 128 -6.38 19.22 -8.67
C ALA A 128 -7.66 18.51 -9.16
N HIS A 129 -7.55 17.24 -9.54
CA HIS A 129 -8.65 16.35 -9.95
C HIS A 129 -9.39 15.66 -8.78
N GLY A 130 -9.12 16.06 -7.54
CA GLY A 130 -9.91 15.61 -6.39
C GLY A 130 -9.36 14.40 -5.64
N ALA A 131 -8.09 14.02 -5.88
CA ALA A 131 -7.41 13.10 -4.98
C ALA A 131 -7.37 13.64 -3.54
N PHE A 132 -7.42 12.73 -2.56
CA PHE A 132 -7.43 13.07 -1.13
C PHE A 132 -6.02 13.13 -0.52
N GLY A 133 -4.98 12.92 -1.31
CA GLY A 133 -3.59 12.88 -0.87
C GLY A 133 -2.83 11.71 -1.50
N PHE A 134 -1.81 11.20 -0.81
CA PHE A 134 -1.01 10.07 -1.29
C PHE A 134 -0.78 9.02 -0.21
N THR A 135 -0.37 7.82 -0.62
CA THR A 135 -0.12 6.70 0.31
C THR A 135 1.20 6.01 0.05
N THR A 136 1.77 5.40 1.09
CA THR A 136 3.00 4.60 0.99
C THR A 136 3.01 3.49 2.04
N THR A 137 4.03 2.64 2.03
CA THR A 137 4.24 1.60 3.03
C THR A 137 5.72 1.37 3.29
N THR A 138 6.06 1.04 4.53
CA THR A 138 7.35 0.47 4.89
C THR A 138 7.28 -1.02 5.22
N ILE A 139 6.07 -1.61 5.28
CA ILE A 139 5.82 -2.99 5.72
C ILE A 139 6.60 -3.99 4.89
N ARG A 140 7.42 -4.81 5.56
CA ARG A 140 8.25 -5.84 4.93
C ARG A 140 7.48 -6.90 4.14
N ASN A 141 6.23 -7.18 4.53
CA ASN A 141 5.37 -8.14 3.85
C ASN A 141 4.73 -7.57 2.58
N HIS A 142 4.82 -6.26 2.34
CA HIS A 142 4.26 -5.69 1.11
C HIS A 142 5.22 -5.99 -0.04
N ILE A 143 4.95 -7.13 -0.68
CA ILE A 143 5.68 -7.72 -1.79
C ILE A 143 4.81 -7.57 -3.03
N GLY A 144 5.39 -7.00 -4.08
CA GLY A 144 4.80 -6.79 -5.39
C GLY A 144 5.18 -7.86 -6.41
N HIS A 145 5.11 -7.51 -7.69
CA HIS A 145 5.37 -8.41 -8.81
C HIS A 145 6.69 -9.22 -8.69
N GLU A 146 6.61 -10.52 -9.01
CA GLU A 146 7.74 -11.48 -8.95
C GLU A 146 8.44 -11.62 -7.57
N GLY A 147 7.74 -11.33 -6.47
CA GLY A 147 8.32 -11.47 -5.13
C GLY A 147 9.24 -10.31 -4.74
N ARG A 148 9.31 -9.25 -5.54
CA ARG A 148 10.09 -8.04 -5.24
C ARG A 148 9.33 -7.15 -4.24
N PRO A 149 10.00 -6.36 -3.38
CA PRO A 149 9.31 -5.34 -2.59
C PRO A 149 8.46 -4.41 -3.47
N LEU A 150 7.31 -3.95 -2.97
CA LEU A 150 6.59 -2.86 -3.64
C LEU A 150 7.54 -1.68 -3.90
N ALA A 151 7.43 -1.05 -5.07
CA ALA A 151 8.40 -0.03 -5.48
C ALA A 151 8.53 1.13 -4.48
N CYS A 152 7.44 1.54 -3.82
CA CYS A 152 7.50 2.62 -2.83
C CYS A 152 8.35 2.29 -1.60
N ARG A 153 8.61 1.01 -1.31
CA ARG A 153 9.52 0.60 -0.21
C ARG A 153 10.99 0.88 -0.53
N ASN A 154 11.33 1.04 -1.81
CA ASN A 154 12.67 1.41 -2.26
C ASN A 154 12.86 2.92 -2.37
N ALA A 155 11.85 3.71 -1.98
CA ALA A 155 11.92 5.16 -2.06
C ALA A 155 12.87 5.74 -1.01
N SER A 156 13.64 6.74 -1.41
CA SER A 156 14.48 7.48 -0.47
C SER A 156 13.68 8.49 0.35
N TRP A 157 14.31 9.04 1.39
CA TRP A 157 13.73 10.12 2.19
C TRP A 157 13.47 11.38 1.35
N GLU A 158 14.33 11.66 0.37
CA GLU A 158 14.18 12.77 -0.57
C GLU A 158 12.95 12.61 -1.46
N GLU A 159 12.63 11.39 -1.88
CA GLU A 159 11.42 11.14 -2.67
C GLU A 159 10.14 11.37 -1.84
N LEU A 160 10.12 10.85 -0.61
CA LEU A 160 9.01 11.06 0.32
C LEU A 160 8.85 12.54 0.67
N ALA A 161 9.96 13.24 0.95
CA ALA A 161 9.97 14.68 1.18
C ALA A 161 9.45 15.44 -0.06
N GLY A 162 9.83 15.00 -1.26
CA GLY A 162 9.32 15.55 -2.52
C GLY A 162 7.79 15.48 -2.61
N LEU A 163 7.19 14.31 -2.34
CA LEU A 163 5.73 14.18 -2.31
C LEU A 163 5.09 15.00 -1.17
N CYS A 164 5.73 15.08 -0.01
CA CYS A 164 5.29 15.96 1.08
C CYS A 164 5.27 17.43 0.65
N HIS A 165 6.31 17.92 -0.04
CA HIS A 165 6.36 19.28 -0.56
C HIS A 165 5.24 19.53 -1.57
N ALA A 166 4.92 18.54 -2.40
CA ALA A 166 3.79 18.60 -3.31
C ALA A 166 2.46 18.83 -2.59
N LEU A 167 2.23 18.05 -1.54
CA LEU A 167 1.01 18.13 -0.76
C LEU A 167 0.94 19.42 0.08
N ARG A 168 2.09 19.90 0.56
CA ARG A 168 2.24 21.20 1.25
C ARG A 168 1.85 22.35 0.34
N ASP A 169 2.40 22.40 -0.87
CA ASP A 169 2.15 23.47 -1.85
C ASP A 169 0.67 23.52 -2.27
N VAL A 170 0.04 22.35 -2.37
CA VAL A 170 -1.40 22.21 -2.65
C VAL A 170 -2.26 22.69 -1.46
N GLY A 171 -1.76 22.58 -0.22
CA GLY A 171 -2.45 23.06 0.98
C GLY A 171 -3.66 22.23 1.41
N ARG A 172 -3.90 21.07 0.79
CA ARG A 172 -5.00 20.14 1.12
C ARG A 172 -4.58 18.67 0.95
N GLY A 173 -5.40 17.76 1.49
CA GLY A 173 -5.15 16.31 1.47
C GLY A 173 -4.48 15.77 2.74
N SER A 174 -4.25 14.46 2.77
CA SER A 174 -3.65 13.69 3.87
C SER A 174 -2.64 12.67 3.35
N ILE A 175 -1.80 12.14 4.24
CA ILE A 175 -0.88 11.05 3.92
C ILE A 175 -1.39 9.79 4.62
N GLU A 176 -1.48 8.67 3.90
CA GLU A 176 -1.63 7.36 4.54
C GLU A 176 -0.30 6.60 4.48
N ILE A 177 0.07 5.95 5.58
CA ILE A 177 1.26 5.10 5.62
C ILE A 177 1.05 3.83 6.44
N SER A 178 1.39 2.69 5.85
CA SER A 178 1.48 1.44 6.60
C SER A 178 2.90 1.26 7.15
N LEU A 179 3.02 1.10 8.47
CA LEU A 179 4.31 1.06 9.17
C LEU A 179 4.75 -0.37 9.47
N ASN A 180 6.06 -0.62 9.48
CA ASN A 180 6.67 -1.93 9.72
C ASN A 180 6.25 -2.63 11.01
N SER A 181 5.92 -1.87 12.04
CA SER A 181 5.33 -2.34 13.29
C SER A 181 4.04 -3.12 13.03
N GLY A 182 3.26 -2.74 12.02
CA GLY A 182 2.09 -3.47 11.51
C GLY A 182 1.05 -3.80 12.57
N GLY A 183 0.98 -3.01 13.66
CA GLY A 183 0.16 -3.30 14.84
C GLY A 183 0.59 -4.52 15.65
N THR A 184 1.75 -5.10 15.35
CA THR A 184 2.35 -6.25 16.06
C THR A 184 3.45 -5.84 17.04
N ARG A 185 4.04 -4.65 16.86
CA ARG A 185 5.09 -4.08 17.70
C ARG A 185 4.74 -2.65 18.10
N VAL A 186 5.27 -2.20 19.24
CA VAL A 186 5.23 -0.78 19.61
C VAL A 186 6.04 0.00 18.59
N ILE A 187 5.58 1.21 18.23
CA ILE A 187 6.26 2.06 17.25
C ILE A 187 7.73 2.30 17.65
N ASN A 188 8.66 2.15 16.71
CA ASN A 188 10.08 2.34 16.96
C ASN A 188 10.54 3.77 16.62
N ASP A 189 11.81 4.09 16.90
CA ASP A 189 12.33 5.46 16.72
C ASP A 189 12.47 5.85 15.23
N GLU A 190 12.70 4.88 14.36
CA GLU A 190 12.77 5.09 12.90
C GLU A 190 11.39 5.44 12.33
N GLU A 191 10.35 4.72 12.74
CA GLU A 191 8.96 5.00 12.38
C GLU A 191 8.49 6.35 12.93
N MET A 192 8.89 6.69 14.17
CA MET A 192 8.65 8.01 14.75
C MET A 192 9.33 9.11 13.94
N ALA A 193 10.60 8.94 13.56
CA ALA A 193 11.32 9.89 12.73
C ALA A 193 10.66 10.06 11.35
N LEU A 194 10.17 8.95 10.77
CA LEU A 194 9.45 8.98 9.50
C LEU A 194 8.15 9.76 9.61
N LEU A 195 7.30 9.46 10.60
CA LEU A 195 6.06 10.21 10.83
C LEU A 195 6.32 11.69 11.11
N GLN A 196 7.38 12.01 11.85
CA GLN A 196 7.79 13.39 12.12
C GLN A 196 8.19 14.12 10.83
N MET A 197 9.05 13.50 10.00
CA MET A 197 9.45 14.06 8.70
C MET A 197 8.25 14.28 7.79
N LEU A 198 7.37 13.27 7.66
CA LEU A 198 6.16 13.41 6.85
C LEU A 198 5.29 14.57 7.35
N SER A 199 5.17 14.74 8.67
CA SER A 199 4.38 15.80 9.29
C SER A 199 4.97 17.17 9.00
N ASP A 200 6.28 17.33 9.20
CA ASP A 200 6.96 18.61 9.10
C ASP A 200 7.09 19.05 7.63
N GLU A 201 7.42 18.13 6.73
CA GLU A 201 7.59 18.44 5.32
C GLU A 201 6.24 18.67 4.61
N SER A 202 5.18 17.97 4.98
CA SER A 202 3.88 18.14 4.32
C SER A 202 3.00 19.21 4.96
N THR A 203 3.15 19.45 6.27
CA THR A 203 2.19 20.21 7.10
C THR A 203 0.74 19.68 7.02
N ARG A 204 0.57 18.42 6.59
CA ARG A 204 -0.72 17.76 6.38
C ARG A 204 -0.96 16.68 7.43
N PRO A 205 -2.24 16.34 7.71
CA PRO A 205 -2.55 15.22 8.58
C PRO A 205 -2.06 13.90 7.97
N ILE A 206 -1.55 13.04 8.84
CA ILE A 206 -1.13 11.68 8.50
C ILE A 206 -2.10 10.71 9.18
N THR A 207 -2.43 9.64 8.48
CA THR A 207 -3.03 8.45 9.09
C THR A 207 -2.13 7.25 8.85
N TRP A 208 -2.01 6.37 9.83
CA TRP A 208 -1.10 5.24 9.71
C TRP A 208 -1.70 3.94 10.22
N LEU A 209 -1.23 2.83 9.66
CA LEU A 209 -1.69 1.50 10.02
C LEU A 209 -0.59 0.68 10.69
N ALA A 210 -0.88 -0.01 11.80
CA ALA A 210 -2.13 0.01 12.57
C ALA A 210 -1.85 0.02 14.06
N LEU A 211 -2.79 0.56 14.84
CA LEU A 211 -2.76 0.48 16.29
C LEU A 211 -3.85 -0.48 16.76
N PHE A 212 -3.44 -1.61 17.32
CA PHE A 212 -4.35 -2.67 17.75
C PHE A 212 -4.30 -2.87 19.26
N ALA A 213 -5.45 -3.21 19.85
CA ALA A 213 -5.48 -3.85 21.16
C ALA A 213 -5.07 -5.32 21.01
N ARG A 214 -4.14 -5.79 21.84
CA ARG A 214 -3.59 -7.14 21.75
C ARG A 214 -4.06 -8.02 22.93
N PRO A 215 -4.66 -9.19 22.66
CA PRO A 215 -4.98 -10.15 23.72
C PRO A 215 -3.74 -10.52 24.53
N GLY A 216 -3.83 -10.41 25.85
CA GLY A 216 -2.71 -10.68 26.76
C GLY A 216 -1.72 -9.52 26.97
N GLU A 217 -1.86 -8.42 26.21
CA GLU A 217 -1.00 -7.23 26.31
C GLU A 217 -1.87 -5.94 26.40
N PRO A 218 -2.59 -5.72 27.51
CA PRO A 218 -3.59 -4.65 27.61
C PRO A 218 -3.02 -3.25 27.37
N HIS A 219 -1.77 -3.00 27.77
CA HIS A 219 -1.09 -1.70 27.65
C HIS A 219 -0.32 -1.52 26.33
N PHE A 220 -0.39 -2.46 25.39
CA PHE A 220 0.39 -2.41 24.14
C PHE A 220 0.13 -1.13 23.32
N HIS A 221 -1.15 -0.76 23.18
CA HIS A 221 -1.54 0.43 22.42
C HIS A 221 -1.20 1.73 23.18
N GLU A 222 -1.32 1.73 24.50
CA GLU A 222 -0.97 2.86 25.37
C GLU A 222 0.53 3.20 25.26
N GLN A 223 1.41 2.19 25.24
CA GLN A 223 2.86 2.40 25.05
C GLN A 223 3.17 3.14 23.74
N THR A 224 2.42 2.86 22.66
CA THR A 224 2.59 3.57 21.39
C THR A 224 2.10 5.01 21.49
N ILE A 225 0.93 5.24 22.11
CA ILE A 225 0.37 6.59 22.30
C ILE A 225 1.31 7.44 23.17
N GLU A 226 1.79 6.89 24.29
CA GLU A 226 2.74 7.56 25.20
C GLU A 226 4.03 7.93 24.47
N LYS A 227 4.58 7.00 23.68
CA LYS A 227 5.80 7.23 22.91
C LYS A 227 5.61 8.28 21.81
N MET A 228 4.44 8.31 21.17
CA MET A 228 4.16 9.32 20.14
C MET A 228 4.03 10.73 20.71
N GLY A 229 3.63 10.87 21.98
CA GLY A 229 3.40 12.18 22.60
C GLY A 229 2.47 13.04 21.74
N ASP A 230 2.84 14.29 21.51
CA ASP A 230 2.03 15.24 20.74
C ASP A 230 1.93 14.90 19.23
N LEU A 231 2.79 14.03 18.70
CA LEU A 231 2.74 13.64 17.29
C LEU A 231 1.43 12.90 16.97
N ILE A 232 0.78 12.26 17.95
CA ILE A 232 -0.49 11.54 17.77
C ILE A 232 -1.62 12.43 17.22
N TYR A 233 -1.57 13.75 17.49
CA TYR A 233 -2.56 14.70 17.01
C TYR A 233 -2.37 15.09 15.54
N LYS A 234 -1.19 14.81 14.97
CA LYS A 234 -0.88 15.02 13.55
C LYS A 234 -0.83 13.71 12.76
N ALA A 235 -0.43 12.62 13.41
CA ALA A 235 -0.32 11.28 12.85
C ALA A 235 -1.26 10.31 13.57
N ILE A 236 -2.48 10.19 13.06
CA ILE A 236 -3.58 9.50 13.72
C ILE A 236 -3.60 8.02 13.29
N PRO A 237 -3.40 7.06 14.20
CA PRO A 237 -3.49 5.66 13.86
C PRO A 237 -4.90 5.27 13.43
N GLN A 238 -4.96 4.33 12.50
CA GLN A 238 -6.17 3.59 12.24
C GLN A 238 -6.26 2.40 13.20
N VAL A 239 -7.47 2.19 13.70
CA VAL A 239 -7.83 1.13 14.64
C VAL A 239 -8.94 0.27 14.06
N THR A 240 -9.03 -0.98 14.51
CA THR A 240 -10.14 -1.87 14.14
C THR A 240 -11.03 -2.15 15.35
N PRO A 241 -12.37 -2.09 15.22
CA PRO A 241 -13.29 -2.50 16.27
C PRO A 241 -13.46 -4.03 16.34
N LYS A 242 -12.83 -4.79 15.43
CA LYS A 242 -12.91 -6.25 15.35
C LYS A 242 -11.52 -6.87 15.37
N PRO A 243 -11.35 -8.08 15.94
CA PRO A 243 -10.11 -8.83 15.81
C PRO A 243 -9.73 -9.01 14.33
N LEU A 244 -8.44 -8.85 14.02
CA LEU A 244 -7.91 -9.23 12.71
C LEU A 244 -7.88 -10.75 12.63
N ILE A 245 -8.57 -11.32 11.63
CA ILE A 245 -8.56 -12.76 11.38
C ILE A 245 -7.70 -12.99 10.15
N THR A 246 -6.55 -13.63 10.35
CA THR A 246 -5.69 -14.05 9.24
C THR A 246 -6.05 -15.49 8.87
N GLN A 247 -6.44 -15.71 7.62
CA GLN A 247 -6.55 -17.04 7.02
C GLN A 247 -5.41 -17.19 6.02
N GLY A 248 -4.60 -18.23 6.19
CA GLY A 248 -3.47 -18.50 5.33
C GLY A 248 -3.58 -19.87 4.69
N ASP A 249 -3.09 -19.97 3.46
CA ASP A 249 -2.77 -21.24 2.81
C ASP A 249 -1.39 -21.16 2.15
N LEU A 250 -0.92 -22.27 1.60
CA LEU A 250 0.38 -22.33 0.92
C LEU A 250 0.28 -22.02 -0.58
N LYS A 251 -0.91 -21.68 -1.11
CA LYS A 251 -1.09 -21.26 -2.50
C LYS A 251 -0.72 -19.80 -2.67
N ASN A 252 -1.14 -18.95 -1.72
CA ASN A 252 -0.67 -17.58 -1.59
C ASN A 252 0.12 -17.41 -0.28
N PRO A 253 1.44 -17.65 -0.29
CA PRO A 253 2.26 -17.69 0.92
C PRO A 253 2.64 -16.30 1.48
N PHE A 254 1.74 -15.32 1.40
CA PHE A 254 1.95 -13.93 1.81
C PHE A 254 2.57 -13.77 3.22
N MET A 255 2.16 -14.62 4.17
CA MET A 255 2.68 -14.60 5.54
C MET A 255 4.20 -14.84 5.63
N PHE A 256 4.79 -15.44 4.58
CA PHE A 256 6.22 -15.72 4.50
C PHE A 256 6.98 -14.73 3.61
N GLY A 257 6.32 -13.69 3.09
CA GLY A 257 6.93 -12.64 2.26
C GLY A 257 8.20 -11.98 2.85
N PRO A 258 8.37 -11.86 4.18
CA PRO A 258 9.60 -11.33 4.77
C PRO A 258 10.86 -12.19 4.61
N TYR A 259 10.72 -13.46 4.22
CA TYR A 259 11.84 -14.41 4.17
C TYR A 259 12.35 -14.53 2.73
N GLN A 260 13.63 -14.26 2.52
CA GLN A 260 14.25 -14.22 1.19
C GLN A 260 14.08 -15.53 0.41
N SER A 261 14.14 -16.68 1.10
CA SER A 261 13.90 -18.00 0.51
C SER A 261 12.55 -18.13 -0.18
N TRP A 262 11.53 -17.37 0.24
CA TRP A 262 10.17 -17.46 -0.28
C TRP A 262 9.92 -16.64 -1.56
N GLU A 263 10.82 -15.72 -1.93
CA GLU A 263 10.69 -14.91 -3.15
C GLU A 263 10.41 -15.78 -4.40
N LYS A 264 11.06 -16.94 -4.48
CA LYS A 264 10.96 -17.86 -5.64
C LYS A 264 9.60 -18.56 -5.77
N VAL A 265 8.78 -18.56 -4.71
CA VAL A 265 7.54 -19.33 -4.60
C VAL A 265 6.31 -18.50 -4.98
N PHE A 266 6.37 -17.18 -4.82
CA PHE A 266 5.25 -16.29 -5.16
C PHE A 266 4.89 -16.38 -6.64
N ASN A 267 3.59 -16.37 -6.93
CA ASN A 267 3.03 -16.39 -8.29
C ASN A 267 3.43 -17.60 -9.16
N ARG A 268 3.84 -18.72 -8.54
CA ARG A 268 4.14 -19.99 -9.23
C ARG A 268 2.91 -20.90 -9.32
N PRO A 269 2.78 -21.75 -10.35
CA PRO A 269 1.80 -22.82 -10.37
C PRO A 269 1.89 -23.72 -9.14
N VAL A 270 0.76 -24.25 -8.69
CA VAL A 270 0.67 -25.07 -7.46
C VAL A 270 1.66 -26.25 -7.48
N ASP A 271 1.83 -26.92 -8.62
CA ASP A 271 2.76 -28.05 -8.74
C ASP A 271 4.23 -27.64 -8.54
N GLU A 272 4.61 -26.44 -9.01
CA GLU A 272 5.95 -25.86 -8.80
C GLU A 272 6.14 -25.45 -7.34
N GLN A 273 5.14 -24.80 -6.73
CA GLN A 273 5.16 -24.49 -5.30
C GLN A 273 5.34 -25.76 -4.46
N MET A 274 4.59 -26.83 -4.78
CA MET A 274 4.72 -28.12 -4.12
C MET A 274 6.11 -28.75 -4.31
N ALA A 275 6.76 -28.54 -5.45
CA ALA A 275 8.14 -28.98 -5.67
C ALA A 275 9.12 -28.23 -4.75
N PHE A 276 9.03 -26.90 -4.68
CA PHE A 276 9.83 -26.08 -3.75
C PHE A 276 9.61 -26.51 -2.30
N TYR A 277 8.36 -26.73 -1.89
CA TYR A 277 8.05 -27.15 -0.51
C TYR A 277 8.59 -28.54 -0.16
N ARG A 278 8.87 -29.40 -1.15
CA ARG A 278 9.49 -30.72 -0.95
C ARG A 278 11.01 -30.68 -0.97
N ASP A 279 11.60 -29.65 -1.56
CA ASP A 279 13.04 -29.49 -1.69
C ASP A 279 13.71 -29.28 -0.31
N PRO A 280 14.63 -30.18 0.09
CA PRO A 280 15.41 -30.01 1.32
C PRO A 280 16.23 -28.72 1.36
N GLU A 281 16.73 -28.24 0.21
CA GLU A 281 17.53 -27.01 0.16
C GLU A 281 16.69 -25.78 0.45
N PHE A 282 15.49 -25.69 -0.13
CA PHE A 282 14.53 -24.64 0.20
C PHE A 282 14.17 -24.63 1.69
N ARG A 283 13.91 -25.81 2.27
CA ARG A 283 13.58 -25.94 3.70
C ARG A 283 14.72 -25.48 4.60
N GLU A 284 15.96 -25.85 4.26
CA GLU A 284 17.13 -25.40 5.01
C GLU A 284 17.32 -23.89 4.87
N ALA A 285 17.18 -23.33 3.67
CA ALA A 285 17.25 -21.89 3.45
C ALA A 285 16.20 -21.14 4.29
N PHE A 286 14.96 -21.62 4.32
CA PHE A 286 13.91 -21.02 5.14
C PHE A 286 14.21 -21.13 6.65
N LEU A 287 14.73 -22.26 7.12
CA LEU A 287 15.18 -22.40 8.51
C LEU A 287 16.29 -21.40 8.87
N GLN A 288 17.19 -21.09 7.93
CA GLN A 288 18.22 -20.08 8.13
C GLN A 288 17.63 -18.66 8.13
N ASP A 289 16.67 -18.36 7.26
CA ASP A 289 15.96 -17.08 7.26
C ASP A 289 15.23 -16.85 8.57
N MET A 290 14.52 -17.86 9.10
CA MET A 290 13.84 -17.76 10.41
C MET A 290 14.79 -17.49 11.57
N LYS A 291 16.05 -17.90 11.49
CA LYS A 291 17.07 -17.60 12.51
C LYS A 291 17.62 -16.18 12.39
N ARG A 292 17.57 -15.60 11.19
CA ARG A 292 18.13 -14.27 10.86
C ARG A 292 17.10 -13.16 11.02
N THR A 293 15.84 -13.45 10.73
CA THR A 293 14.75 -12.47 10.76
C THR A 293 14.09 -12.47 12.15
N PRO A 294 14.23 -11.38 12.93
CA PRO A 294 13.73 -11.28 14.31
C PRO A 294 12.23 -11.05 14.43
#